data_AF-A0A6C0K752-F1
#
_entry.id   AF-A0A6C0K752-F1
#
_cell.length_a   1.000
_cell.length_b   1.000
_cell.length_c   1.000
_cell.angle_alpha   90.00
_cell.angle_beta   90.00
_cell.angle_gamma   90.00
#
_symmetry.space_group_name_H-M   'P 1'
#
loop_
_entity.id
_entity.type
_entity.pdbx_description
1 polymer ?
#
loop_
_entity_poly.entity_id
_entity_poly.type
_entity_poly.pdbx_seq_one_letter_code
_entity_poly.pdbx_strand_id
1 'polypeptide(L)'
;MSSEKSVNPSQPKETKEDFLEEDPEIRSQKFVLLSFLSPESVLNSKDQFFFGEFVKQYEVDYKIRNLETYLVSVVRGINDKLTAEADRFEAVGPDMSGAALLCRKGRLDMASVLQTYHNFVKENDKAIKKTTIKEAYDDFLFKQQTKLEEDFFAKNDFHTSMRGLKVRGVTGTHGEAVAMAKKLQRSDAIHNIFLGEVGKWLPWDPKPHQVQDQEYAEDQLNQLMKRYKDNEEARDKFVTEQRKDSVKGASKKAVLSADGNPVSGESSEDGWGSMFGPKGDLAMDRKQEAAQKPFVTIEAVKSDEVPTVPVNTLSS
;
A
#
# COMPACT_ATOMS: atom_id res chain seq x y z
N MET A 1 19.28 24.25 64.13
CA MET A 1 19.35 24.72 62.73
C MET A 1 19.52 23.49 61.85
N SER A 2 18.42 22.87 61.44
CA SER A 2 18.42 21.77 60.47
C SER A 2 17.41 22.15 59.41
N SER A 3 17.93 22.40 58.22
CA SER A 3 17.28 23.02 57.08
C SER A 3 16.20 22.14 56.47
N GLU A 4 15.00 22.72 56.36
CA GLU A 4 13.91 22.23 55.53
C GLU A 4 14.35 22.19 54.07
N LYS A 5 14.26 21.01 53.43
CA LYS A 5 14.39 20.88 51.98
C LYS A 5 13.04 21.17 51.34
N SER A 6 13.04 22.23 50.54
CA SER A 6 11.92 22.74 49.75
C SER A 6 11.37 21.70 48.77
N VAL A 7 10.04 21.59 48.77
CA VAL A 7 9.23 20.92 47.73
C VAL A 7 9.28 21.80 46.48
N ASN A 8 9.72 21.24 45.35
CA ASN A 8 9.74 21.90 44.06
C ASN A 8 8.53 21.44 43.22
N PRO A 9 7.54 22.30 42.89
CA PRO A 9 6.32 21.88 42.23
C PRO A 9 6.32 22.26 40.74
N SER A 10 7.02 21.49 39.91
CA SER A 10 6.83 21.55 38.45
C SER A 10 7.67 20.48 37.75
N GLN A 11 7.18 19.24 37.76
CA GLN A 11 7.55 18.23 36.78
C GLN A 11 6.28 17.88 36.02
N PRO A 12 6.27 17.93 34.67
CA PRO A 12 5.13 17.47 33.89
C PRO A 12 4.88 16.00 34.21
N LYS A 13 3.63 15.64 34.52
CA LYS A 13 3.24 14.24 34.71
C LYS A 13 3.48 13.52 33.39
N GLU A 14 4.58 12.78 33.29
CA GLU A 14 4.72 11.75 32.27
C GLU A 14 3.55 10.79 32.43
N THR A 15 2.67 10.75 31.44
CA THR A 15 1.70 9.68 31.27
C THR A 15 2.48 8.39 31.15
N LYS A 16 2.57 7.65 32.26
CA LYS A 16 3.17 6.32 32.30
C LYS A 16 2.30 5.43 31.42
N GLU A 17 2.82 5.08 30.24
CA GLU A 17 2.14 4.16 29.33
C GLU A 17 1.95 2.83 30.05
N ASP A 18 0.69 2.47 30.29
CA ASP A 18 0.31 1.21 30.93
C ASP A 18 0.23 0.14 29.86
N PHE A 19 1.27 -0.68 29.76
CA PHE A 19 1.25 -1.88 28.95
C PHE A 19 0.67 -3.00 29.82
N LEU A 20 -0.57 -3.42 29.57
CA LEU A 20 -1.14 -4.56 30.28
C LEU A 20 -0.21 -5.78 30.11
N GLU A 21 0.18 -6.37 31.22
CA GLU A 21 0.92 -7.64 31.28
C GLU A 21 0.05 -8.82 30.84
N GLU A 22 0.67 -9.96 30.55
CA GLU A 22 -0.04 -11.18 30.11
C GLU A 22 -1.08 -11.62 31.14
N ASP A 23 -2.33 -11.80 30.68
CA ASP A 23 -3.40 -12.25 31.55
C ASP A 23 -3.17 -13.70 32.03
N PRO A 24 -3.63 -14.07 33.24
CA PRO A 24 -3.56 -15.45 33.72
C PRO A 24 -4.24 -16.43 32.74
N GLU A 25 -3.59 -17.57 32.48
CA GLU A 25 -4.12 -18.59 31.59
C GLU A 25 -5.48 -19.12 32.06
N ILE A 26 -6.46 -19.12 31.16
CA ILE A 26 -7.77 -19.72 31.40
C ILE A 26 -7.69 -21.21 31.11
N ARG A 27 -8.08 -22.05 32.09
CA ARG A 27 -8.01 -23.51 31.96
C ARG A 27 -8.76 -23.99 30.71
N SER A 28 -8.10 -24.85 29.94
CA SER A 28 -8.62 -25.43 28.69
C SER A 28 -8.92 -24.42 27.58
N GLN A 29 -8.54 -23.15 27.76
CA GLN A 29 -8.78 -22.06 26.81
C GLN A 29 -7.49 -21.30 26.58
N LYS A 30 -6.48 -22.01 26.06
CA LYS A 30 -5.15 -21.46 25.82
C LYS A 30 -5.02 -20.87 24.41
N PHE A 31 -5.75 -21.43 23.44
CA PHE A 31 -5.69 -21.01 22.05
C PHE A 31 -7.07 -20.59 21.55
N VAL A 32 -7.11 -19.58 20.70
CA VAL A 32 -8.32 -19.07 20.05
C VAL A 32 -8.13 -19.06 18.54
N LEU A 33 -9.17 -19.47 17.81
CA LEU A 33 -9.24 -19.35 16.37
C LEU A 33 -10.04 -18.10 16.01
N LEU A 34 -9.44 -17.20 15.23
CA LEU A 34 -10.01 -15.92 14.85
C LEU A 34 -10.13 -15.83 13.32
N SER A 35 -11.19 -15.19 12.84
CA SER A 35 -11.26 -14.72 11.46
C SER A 35 -11.62 -13.24 11.47
N PHE A 36 -10.91 -12.49 10.64
CA PHE A 36 -11.18 -11.08 10.40
C PHE A 36 -11.99 -10.92 9.12
N LEU A 37 -12.96 -10.02 9.17
CA LEU A 37 -13.66 -9.47 8.03
C LEU A 37 -13.23 -8.01 7.94
N SER A 38 -12.40 -7.70 6.95
CA SER A 38 -11.77 -6.39 6.85
C SER A 38 -11.84 -5.94 5.39
N PRO A 39 -12.74 -4.99 5.07
CA PRO A 39 -13.00 -4.64 3.68
C PRO A 39 -11.96 -3.72 3.04
N GLU A 40 -10.91 -3.27 3.75
CA GLU A 40 -9.70 -2.59 3.26
C GLU A 40 -9.11 -1.72 4.39
N SER A 41 -7.91 -2.04 4.89
CA SER A 41 -7.48 -1.46 6.17
C SER A 41 -6.39 -0.39 6.15
N VAL A 42 -5.73 -0.06 5.03
CA VAL A 42 -4.68 1.00 5.06
C VAL A 42 -4.63 1.90 3.81
N LEU A 43 -5.07 1.45 2.64
CA LEU A 43 -5.00 2.27 1.41
C LEU A 43 -6.11 3.33 1.35
N ASN A 44 -7.34 2.99 1.75
CA ASN A 44 -8.46 3.93 1.73
C ASN A 44 -8.27 5.14 2.64
N SER A 45 -7.62 5.00 3.79
CA SER A 45 -7.41 6.14 4.70
C SER A 45 -6.40 7.14 4.13
N LYS A 46 -5.40 6.67 3.39
CA LYS A 46 -4.41 7.54 2.71
C LYS A 46 -5.05 8.23 1.50
N ASP A 47 -5.79 7.48 0.69
CA ASP A 47 -6.42 8.01 -0.51
C ASP A 47 -7.59 8.96 -0.16
N GLN A 48 -8.35 8.68 0.89
CA GLN A 48 -9.36 9.60 1.42
C GLN A 48 -8.73 10.87 2.00
N PHE A 49 -7.59 10.76 2.67
CA PHE A 49 -6.85 11.93 3.16
C PHE A 49 -6.35 12.80 1.99
N PHE A 50 -5.71 12.18 0.99
CA PHE A 50 -5.25 12.87 -0.21
C PHE A 50 -6.40 13.49 -1.01
N PHE A 51 -7.50 12.76 -1.12
CA PHE A 51 -8.71 13.26 -1.76
C PHE A 51 -9.31 14.44 -0.97
N GLY A 52 -9.35 14.37 0.36
CA GLY A 52 -9.82 15.46 1.22
C GLY A 52 -8.99 16.74 1.04
N GLU A 53 -7.66 16.61 1.00
CA GLU A 53 -6.76 17.75 0.73
C GLU A 53 -6.92 18.28 -0.70
N PHE A 54 -7.05 17.39 -1.69
CA PHE A 54 -7.34 17.78 -3.07
C PHE A 54 -8.65 18.57 -3.17
N VAL A 55 -9.73 18.09 -2.55
CA VAL A 55 -11.05 18.74 -2.61
C VAL A 55 -11.01 20.14 -1.99
N LYS A 56 -10.29 20.33 -0.88
CA LYS A 56 -10.08 21.67 -0.28
C LYS A 56 -9.38 22.62 -1.25
N GLN A 57 -8.30 22.17 -1.88
CA GLN A 57 -7.56 22.99 -2.85
C GLN A 57 -8.41 23.26 -4.10
N TYR A 58 -9.09 22.24 -4.60
CA TYR A 58 -9.92 22.32 -5.79
C TYR A 58 -11.09 23.29 -5.62
N GLU A 59 -11.73 23.35 -4.44
CA GLU A 59 -12.80 24.32 -4.17
C GLU A 59 -12.30 25.76 -4.28
N VAL A 60 -11.14 26.06 -3.68
CA VAL A 60 -10.54 27.39 -3.74
C VAL A 60 -10.21 27.76 -5.19
N ASP A 61 -9.55 26.87 -5.92
CA ASP A 61 -9.18 27.09 -7.32
C ASP A 61 -10.43 27.23 -8.21
N TYR A 62 -11.49 26.47 -7.93
CA TYR A 62 -12.75 26.56 -8.67
C TYR A 62 -13.45 27.90 -8.42
N LYS A 63 -13.50 28.40 -7.18
CA LYS A 63 -14.07 29.71 -6.85
C LYS A 63 -13.32 30.84 -7.54
N ILE A 64 -11.98 30.78 -7.55
CA ILE A 64 -11.12 31.76 -8.21
C ILE A 64 -11.39 31.78 -9.72
N ARG A 65 -11.31 30.61 -10.39
CA ARG A 65 -11.54 30.50 -11.83
C ARG A 65 -12.95 30.93 -12.26
N ASN A 66 -13.96 30.58 -11.47
CA ASN A 66 -15.34 30.97 -11.75
C ASN A 66 -15.51 32.50 -11.68
N LEU A 67 -14.93 33.13 -10.65
CA LEU A 67 -14.98 34.58 -10.51
C LEU A 67 -14.15 35.31 -11.57
N GLU A 68 -12.99 34.78 -11.97
CA GLU A 68 -12.21 35.28 -13.11
C GLU A 68 -13.04 35.27 -14.39
N THR A 69 -13.70 34.14 -14.68
CA THR A 69 -14.56 34.00 -15.86
C THR A 69 -15.70 35.03 -15.83
N TYR A 70 -16.33 35.22 -14.66
CA TYR A 70 -17.34 36.24 -14.47
C TYR A 70 -16.78 37.66 -14.70
N LEU A 71 -15.64 38.01 -14.10
CA LEU A 71 -15.00 39.33 -14.26
C LEU A 71 -14.65 39.62 -15.72
N VAL A 72 -14.07 38.63 -16.43
CA VAL A 72 -13.78 38.73 -17.87
C VAL A 72 -15.05 39.02 -18.67
N SER A 73 -16.15 38.33 -18.37
CA SER A 73 -17.43 38.55 -19.05
C SER A 73 -17.98 39.95 -18.81
N VAL A 74 -17.86 40.48 -17.58
CA VAL A 74 -18.32 41.82 -17.20
C VAL A 74 -17.47 42.90 -17.89
N VAL A 75 -16.14 42.77 -17.82
CA VAL A 75 -15.21 43.72 -18.47
C VAL A 75 -15.43 43.74 -19.98
N ARG A 76 -15.61 42.56 -20.59
CA ARG A 76 -15.94 42.47 -22.02
C ARG A 76 -17.26 43.15 -22.34
N GLY A 77 -18.32 42.85 -21.58
CA GLY A 77 -19.63 43.47 -21.78
C GLY A 77 -19.64 44.99 -21.62
N ILE A 78 -18.84 45.53 -20.69
CA ILE A 78 -18.64 46.98 -20.52
C ILE A 78 -17.88 47.55 -21.74
N ASN A 79 -16.75 46.95 -22.12
CA ASN A 79 -15.94 47.40 -23.24
C ASN A 79 -16.70 47.35 -24.57
N ASP A 80 -17.54 46.34 -24.79
CA ASP A 80 -18.38 46.22 -25.98
C ASP A 80 -19.42 47.37 -26.03
N LYS A 81 -20.04 47.71 -24.89
CA LYS A 81 -20.96 48.87 -24.79
C LYS A 81 -20.26 50.20 -25.02
N LEU A 82 -19.08 50.42 -24.43
CA LEU A 82 -18.32 51.65 -24.66
C LEU A 82 -17.85 51.78 -26.11
N THR A 83 -17.53 50.66 -26.76
CA THR A 83 -17.16 50.65 -28.19
C THR A 83 -18.37 51.02 -29.04
N ALA A 84 -19.53 50.42 -28.78
CA ALA A 84 -20.76 50.73 -29.51
C ALA A 84 -21.17 52.22 -29.38
N GLU A 85 -21.09 52.81 -28.18
CA GLU A 85 -21.38 54.24 -28.00
C GLU A 85 -20.31 55.14 -28.61
N ALA A 86 -19.03 54.76 -28.59
CA ALA A 86 -17.98 55.51 -29.28
C ALA A 86 -18.23 55.58 -30.80
N ASP A 87 -18.54 54.43 -31.42
CA ASP A 87 -18.83 54.35 -32.85
C ASP A 87 -20.11 55.13 -33.21
N ARG A 88 -21.11 55.15 -32.31
CA ARG A 88 -22.32 55.97 -32.46
C ARG A 88 -22.01 57.47 -32.47
N PHE A 89 -21.18 57.95 -31.54
CA PHE A 89 -20.81 59.37 -31.49
C PHE A 89 -20.01 59.81 -32.72
N GLU A 90 -19.16 58.94 -33.27
CA GLU A 90 -18.43 59.21 -34.52
C GLU A 90 -19.39 59.29 -35.73
N ALA A 91 -20.48 58.54 -35.73
CA ALA A 91 -21.48 58.55 -36.81
C ALA A 91 -22.37 59.83 -36.84
N VAL A 92 -22.52 60.55 -35.72
CA VAL A 92 -23.39 61.75 -35.61
C VAL A 92 -22.73 63.00 -36.20
N GLY A 93 -21.40 63.02 -36.35
CA GLY A 93 -20.65 64.12 -36.99
C GLY A 93 -19.51 64.68 -36.14
N PRO A 94 -18.73 65.64 -36.67
CA PRO A 94 -17.47 66.10 -36.06
C PRO A 94 -17.61 66.74 -34.67
N ASP A 95 -18.79 67.27 -34.35
CA ASP A 95 -19.10 67.95 -33.08
C ASP A 95 -19.05 67.01 -31.86
N MET A 96 -19.26 65.70 -32.06
CA MET A 96 -19.29 64.68 -30.99
C MET A 96 -18.01 63.86 -30.88
N SER A 97 -16.97 64.22 -31.63
CA SER A 97 -15.66 63.53 -31.64
C SER A 97 -14.99 63.46 -30.27
N GLY A 98 -15.17 64.49 -29.42
CA GLY A 98 -14.69 64.49 -28.04
C GLY A 98 -15.37 63.44 -27.14
N ALA A 99 -16.67 63.20 -27.34
CA ALA A 99 -17.43 62.20 -26.59
C ALA A 99 -17.00 60.77 -26.96
N ALA A 100 -16.75 60.50 -28.25
CA ALA A 100 -16.21 59.24 -28.71
C ALA A 100 -14.83 58.92 -28.10
N LEU A 101 -13.95 59.94 -28.03
CA LEU A 101 -12.63 59.79 -27.41
C LEU A 101 -12.70 59.46 -25.92
N LEU A 102 -13.66 60.06 -25.19
CA LEU A 102 -13.90 59.75 -23.78
C LEU A 102 -14.38 58.31 -23.59
N CYS A 103 -15.27 57.80 -24.45
CA CYS A 103 -15.70 56.41 -24.42
C CYS A 103 -14.54 55.43 -24.71
N ARG A 104 -13.67 55.74 -25.68
CA ARG A 104 -12.48 54.91 -25.95
C ARG A 104 -11.50 54.91 -24.78
N LYS A 105 -11.34 56.06 -24.11
CA LYS A 105 -10.47 56.21 -22.92
C LYS A 105 -11.05 55.54 -21.67
N GLY A 106 -12.37 55.46 -21.55
CA GLY A 106 -13.07 54.83 -20.42
C GLY A 106 -13.09 53.29 -20.45
N ARG A 107 -12.51 52.66 -21.48
CA ARG A 107 -12.41 51.21 -21.57
C ARG A 107 -11.56 50.66 -20.43
N LEU A 108 -12.00 49.54 -19.89
CA LEU A 108 -11.31 48.84 -18.82
C LEU A 108 -10.26 47.92 -19.42
N ASP A 109 -9.03 47.98 -18.89
CA ASP A 109 -7.99 47.02 -19.22
C ASP A 109 -8.22 45.70 -18.46
N MET A 110 -8.38 44.61 -19.21
CA MET A 110 -8.64 43.28 -18.65
C MET A 110 -7.44 42.77 -17.85
N ALA A 111 -6.22 43.06 -18.31
CA ALA A 111 -5.01 42.60 -17.63
C ALA A 111 -4.87 43.28 -16.25
N SER A 112 -5.09 44.60 -16.20
CA SER A 112 -5.09 45.35 -14.94
C SER A 112 -6.14 44.84 -13.95
N VAL A 113 -7.38 44.62 -14.39
CA VAL A 113 -8.46 44.11 -13.52
C VAL A 113 -8.14 42.73 -12.96
N LEU A 114 -7.64 41.81 -13.80
CA LEU A 114 -7.21 40.48 -13.34
C LEU A 114 -6.03 40.55 -12.39
N GLN A 115 -5.05 41.43 -12.64
CA GLN A 115 -3.92 41.63 -11.74
C GLN A 115 -4.38 42.15 -10.36
N THR A 116 -5.31 43.11 -10.32
CA THR A 116 -5.89 43.60 -9.06
C THR A 116 -6.64 42.48 -8.34
N TYR A 117 -7.38 41.64 -9.07
CA TYR A 117 -8.07 40.49 -8.49
C TYR A 117 -7.08 39.46 -7.91
N HIS A 118 -6.01 39.13 -8.63
CA HIS A 118 -4.97 38.22 -8.10
C HIS A 118 -4.29 38.77 -6.85
N ASN A 119 -4.02 40.09 -6.79
CA ASN A 119 -3.46 40.73 -5.61
C ASN A 119 -4.45 40.65 -4.43
N PHE A 120 -5.74 40.91 -4.69
CA PHE A 120 -6.79 40.76 -3.69
C PHE A 120 -6.88 39.32 -3.15
N VAL A 121 -6.79 38.31 -4.02
CA VAL A 121 -6.79 36.89 -3.62
C VAL A 121 -5.58 36.58 -2.74
N LYS A 122 -4.38 37.10 -3.06
CA LYS A 122 -3.18 36.91 -2.24
C LYS A 122 -3.28 37.57 -0.87
N GLU A 123 -3.84 38.78 -0.79
CA GLU A 123 -4.02 39.50 0.47
C GLU A 123 -5.07 38.84 1.38
N ASN A 124 -6.10 38.22 0.78
CA ASN A 124 -7.20 37.57 1.48
C ASN A 124 -7.09 36.04 1.53
N ASP A 125 -5.91 35.50 1.21
CA ASP A 125 -5.65 34.06 1.06
C ASP A 125 -6.15 33.24 2.26
N LYS A 126 -5.91 33.72 3.49
CA LYS A 126 -6.35 33.06 4.72
C LYS A 126 -7.87 32.99 4.88
N ALA A 127 -8.59 34.01 4.42
CA ALA A 127 -10.05 34.03 4.49
C ALA A 127 -10.67 33.16 3.38
N ILE A 128 -10.08 33.18 2.19
CA ILE A 128 -10.54 32.39 1.03
C ILE A 128 -10.28 30.89 1.24
N LYS A 129 -9.16 30.53 1.87
CA LYS A 129 -8.80 29.14 2.22
C LYS A 129 -9.58 28.56 3.39
N LYS A 130 -10.35 29.38 4.13
CA LYS A 130 -11.23 28.87 5.19
C LYS A 130 -12.38 28.11 4.53
N THR A 131 -12.26 26.79 4.46
CA THR A 131 -13.28 25.91 3.87
C THR A 131 -14.27 25.45 4.94
N THR A 132 -15.56 25.47 4.60
CA THR A 132 -16.63 24.86 5.40
C THR A 132 -16.99 23.46 4.89
N ILE A 133 -16.20 22.91 3.95
CA ILE A 133 -16.44 21.60 3.31
C ILE A 133 -16.63 20.51 4.35
N LYS A 134 -15.82 20.51 5.42
CA LYS A 134 -15.94 19.49 6.46
C LYS A 134 -17.30 19.57 7.15
N GLU A 135 -17.72 20.76 7.56
CA GLU A 135 -19.01 20.98 8.21
C GLU A 135 -20.16 20.63 7.26
N ALA A 136 -20.09 21.06 5.99
CA ALA A 136 -21.07 20.74 4.97
C ALA A 136 -21.14 19.23 4.64
N TYR A 137 -20.00 18.54 4.68
CA TYR A 137 -19.92 17.10 4.51
C TYR A 137 -20.54 16.36 5.70
N ASP A 138 -20.25 16.78 6.93
CA ASP A 138 -20.83 16.22 8.14
C ASP A 138 -22.36 16.39 8.14
N ASP A 139 -22.86 17.58 7.75
CA ASP A 139 -24.30 17.84 7.57
C ASP A 139 -24.93 17.00 6.46
N PHE A 140 -24.23 16.82 5.34
CA PHE A 140 -24.68 16.00 4.22
C PHE A 140 -24.80 14.53 4.63
N LEU A 141 -23.77 13.99 5.30
CA LEU A 141 -23.80 12.65 5.86
C LEU A 141 -24.95 12.50 6.84
N PHE A 142 -25.11 13.41 7.80
CA PHE A 142 -26.20 13.33 8.76
C PHE A 142 -27.59 13.22 8.10
N LYS A 143 -27.81 13.94 6.98
CA LYS A 143 -29.09 13.93 6.26
C LYS A 143 -29.27 12.72 5.36
N GLN A 144 -28.20 12.21 4.75
CA GLN A 144 -28.27 11.24 3.64
C GLN A 144 -27.68 9.88 3.98
N GLN A 145 -27.12 9.70 5.16
CA GLN A 145 -26.39 8.49 5.56
C GLN A 145 -27.19 7.21 5.30
N THR A 146 -28.43 7.13 5.80
CA THR A 146 -29.26 5.93 5.65
C THR A 146 -29.49 5.58 4.18
N LYS A 147 -29.78 6.58 3.35
CA LYS A 147 -30.02 6.37 1.91
C LYS A 147 -28.75 5.94 1.18
N LEU A 148 -27.60 6.55 1.50
CA LEU A 148 -26.31 6.20 0.91
C LEU A 148 -25.88 4.79 1.30
N GLU A 149 -26.12 4.38 2.55
CA GLU A 149 -25.87 3.02 3.02
C GLU A 149 -26.75 2.01 2.26
N GLU A 150 -28.05 2.28 2.11
CA GLU A 150 -28.96 1.43 1.33
C GLU A 150 -28.53 1.31 -0.14
N ASP A 151 -28.23 2.43 -0.80
CA ASP A 151 -27.75 2.45 -2.20
C ASP A 151 -26.40 1.72 -2.35
N PHE A 152 -25.52 1.82 -1.35
CA PHE A 152 -24.24 1.13 -1.33
C PHE A 152 -24.44 -0.38 -1.17
N PHE A 153 -25.29 -0.82 -0.24
CA PHE A 153 -25.60 -2.23 -0.04
C PHE A 153 -26.26 -2.86 -1.26
N ALA A 154 -27.15 -2.13 -1.93
CA ALA A 154 -27.78 -2.58 -3.17
C ALA A 154 -26.75 -2.75 -4.31
N LYS A 155 -25.72 -1.91 -4.38
CA LYS A 155 -24.66 -1.99 -5.40
C LYS A 155 -23.58 -3.03 -5.08
N ASN A 156 -23.37 -3.36 -3.81
CA ASN A 156 -22.36 -4.31 -3.36
C ASN A 156 -22.93 -5.71 -3.08
N ASP A 157 -24.10 -6.04 -3.62
CA ASP A 157 -24.76 -7.33 -3.39
C ASP A 157 -24.79 -7.72 -1.90
N PHE A 158 -25.04 -6.73 -1.03
CA PHE A 158 -25.06 -6.86 0.43
C PHE A 158 -23.80 -7.49 1.06
N HIS A 159 -22.64 -7.38 0.42
CA HIS A 159 -21.37 -7.74 1.02
C HIS A 159 -20.99 -6.73 2.11
N THR A 160 -20.63 -7.24 3.28
CA THR A 160 -20.46 -6.48 4.52
C THR A 160 -19.36 -5.41 4.44
N SER A 161 -19.75 -4.13 4.58
CA SER A 161 -18.86 -2.97 4.78
C SER A 161 -18.34 -2.83 6.21
N MET A 162 -18.75 -3.72 7.10
CA MET A 162 -18.39 -3.70 8.53
C MET A 162 -17.10 -4.49 8.78
N ARG A 163 -16.23 -3.93 9.62
CA ARG A 163 -15.10 -4.67 10.18
C ARG A 163 -15.63 -5.65 11.23
N GLY A 164 -15.37 -6.93 11.01
CA GLY A 164 -15.83 -8.00 11.90
C GLY A 164 -14.66 -8.80 12.46
N LEU A 165 -14.71 -9.08 13.76
CA LEU A 165 -13.89 -10.12 14.38
C LEU A 165 -14.82 -11.27 14.75
N LYS A 166 -14.52 -12.47 14.26
CA LYS A 166 -15.25 -13.68 14.62
C LYS A 166 -14.35 -14.64 15.39
N VAL A 167 -14.75 -14.95 16.61
CA VAL A 167 -14.19 -16.08 17.37
C VAL A 167 -14.80 -17.37 16.82
N ARG A 168 -13.97 -18.21 16.19
CA ARG A 168 -14.38 -19.46 15.53
C ARG A 168 -14.37 -20.65 16.47
N GLY A 169 -13.56 -20.59 17.51
CA GLY A 169 -13.39 -21.65 18.49
C GLY A 169 -12.28 -21.33 19.48
N VAL A 170 -12.29 -22.02 20.60
CA VAL A 170 -11.28 -21.91 21.67
C VAL A 170 -10.88 -23.32 22.09
N THR A 171 -9.59 -23.58 22.24
CA THR A 171 -9.06 -24.91 22.59
C THR A 171 -8.00 -24.83 23.68
N GLY A 172 -7.75 -25.97 24.35
CA GLY A 172 -6.77 -26.06 25.44
C GLY A 172 -5.36 -26.37 24.98
N THR A 173 -5.23 -27.13 23.89
CA THR A 173 -3.92 -27.55 23.35
C THR A 173 -3.70 -27.05 21.93
N HIS A 174 -2.42 -26.91 21.56
CA HIS A 174 -2.01 -26.47 20.23
C HIS A 174 -2.41 -27.49 19.15
N GLY A 175 -2.22 -28.79 19.42
CA GLY A 175 -2.59 -29.86 18.47
C GLY A 175 -4.08 -29.89 18.14
N GLU A 176 -4.94 -29.68 19.14
CA GLU A 176 -6.39 -29.56 18.93
C GLU A 176 -6.75 -28.31 18.11
N ALA A 177 -6.07 -27.19 18.36
CA ALA A 177 -6.28 -25.94 17.63
C ALA A 177 -5.97 -26.11 16.14
N VAL A 178 -4.85 -26.77 15.80
CA VAL A 178 -4.46 -27.06 14.40
C VAL A 178 -5.46 -28.01 13.74
N ALA A 179 -5.90 -29.06 14.43
CA ALA A 179 -6.92 -29.98 13.89
C ALA A 179 -8.26 -29.26 13.65
N MET A 180 -8.66 -28.38 14.56
CA MET A 180 -9.87 -27.57 14.44
C MET A 180 -9.76 -26.55 13.29
N ALA A 181 -8.60 -25.89 13.14
CA ALA A 181 -8.32 -24.97 12.05
C ALA A 181 -8.46 -25.68 10.69
N LYS A 182 -7.86 -26.86 10.54
CA LYS A 182 -7.97 -27.69 9.31
C LYS A 182 -9.42 -28.10 9.03
N LYS A 183 -10.18 -28.45 10.06
CA LYS A 183 -11.61 -28.77 9.90
C LYS A 183 -12.41 -27.54 9.44
N LEU A 184 -12.16 -26.37 10.02
CA LEU A 184 -12.81 -25.11 9.66
C LEU A 184 -12.43 -24.64 8.25
N GLN A 185 -11.18 -24.82 7.84
CA GLN A 185 -10.67 -24.46 6.52
C GLN A 185 -11.37 -25.26 5.40
N ARG A 186 -11.73 -26.52 5.66
CA ARG A 186 -12.53 -27.33 4.72
C ARG A 186 -13.95 -26.80 4.53
N SER A 187 -14.53 -26.20 5.59
CA SER A 187 -15.89 -25.63 5.53
C SER A 187 -15.92 -24.19 5.04
N ASP A 188 -14.85 -23.43 5.26
CA ASP A 188 -14.74 -22.01 4.91
C ASP A 188 -13.40 -21.77 4.21
N ALA A 189 -13.43 -21.86 2.89
CA ALA A 189 -12.26 -21.69 2.03
C ALA A 189 -11.94 -20.20 1.74
N ILE A 190 -12.82 -19.29 2.12
CA ILE A 190 -12.73 -17.87 1.74
C ILE A 190 -11.97 -17.08 2.80
N HIS A 191 -12.18 -17.39 4.08
CA HIS A 191 -11.59 -16.61 5.18
C HIS A 191 -10.31 -17.25 5.71
N ASN A 192 -9.30 -16.41 5.95
CA ASN A 192 -8.12 -16.81 6.71
C ASN A 192 -8.52 -17.13 8.16
N ILE A 193 -7.93 -18.19 8.70
CA ILE A 193 -8.11 -18.62 10.09
C ILE A 193 -6.80 -18.37 10.81
N PHE A 194 -6.83 -17.50 11.82
CA PHE A 194 -5.68 -17.14 12.63
C PHE A 194 -5.74 -17.88 13.96
N LEU A 195 -4.60 -18.40 14.39
CA LEU A 195 -4.43 -19.02 15.69
C LEU A 195 -3.75 -18.02 16.62
N GLY A 196 -4.41 -17.68 17.72
CA GLY A 196 -3.91 -16.77 18.74
C GLY A 196 -3.81 -17.45 20.10
N GLU A 197 -2.90 -16.97 20.94
CA GLU A 197 -2.81 -17.38 22.34
C GLU A 197 -3.65 -16.44 23.21
N VAL A 198 -4.48 -17.03 24.09
CA VAL A 198 -5.36 -16.27 24.99
C VAL A 198 -4.51 -15.61 26.07
N GLY A 199 -4.75 -14.32 26.33
CA GLY A 199 -4.02 -13.53 27.33
C GLY A 199 -2.82 -12.76 26.77
N LYS A 200 -2.50 -12.93 25.48
CA LYS A 200 -1.42 -12.21 24.80
C LYS A 200 -1.96 -11.17 23.81
N TRP A 201 -1.18 -10.12 23.61
CA TRP A 201 -1.44 -9.14 22.56
C TRP A 201 -1.28 -9.79 21.17
N LEU A 202 -2.34 -9.67 20.36
CA LEU A 202 -2.34 -10.14 18.97
C LEU A 202 -2.40 -8.94 18.02
N PRO A 203 -1.64 -8.95 16.92
CA PRO A 203 -1.79 -7.94 15.87
C PRO A 203 -3.23 -7.94 15.33
N TRP A 204 -3.76 -6.75 15.08
CA TRP A 204 -5.08 -6.61 14.47
C TRP A 204 -5.02 -6.93 12.97
N ASP A 205 -5.82 -7.89 12.50
CA ASP A 205 -5.96 -8.28 11.09
C ASP A 205 -4.60 -8.47 10.38
N PRO A 206 -3.74 -9.39 10.87
CA PRO A 206 -2.42 -9.59 10.29
C PRO A 206 -2.54 -10.18 8.89
N LYS A 207 -1.80 -9.65 7.94
CA LYS A 207 -1.74 -10.22 6.59
C LYS A 207 -1.02 -11.59 6.65
N PRO A 208 -1.44 -12.62 5.90
CA PRO A 208 -0.89 -13.98 5.98
C PRO A 208 0.64 -14.04 5.95
N HIS A 209 1.29 -13.25 5.09
CA HIS A 209 2.76 -13.19 4.96
C HIS A 209 3.53 -12.68 6.20
N GLN A 210 2.86 -12.03 7.16
CA GLN A 210 3.46 -11.50 8.39
C GLN A 210 3.39 -12.50 9.54
N VAL A 211 2.64 -13.60 9.38
CA VAL A 211 2.51 -14.65 10.38
C VAL A 211 3.68 -15.62 10.24
N GLN A 212 4.33 -15.96 11.36
CA GLN A 212 5.53 -16.81 11.37
C GLN A 212 5.27 -18.23 10.84
N ASP A 213 4.13 -18.80 11.26
CA ASP A 213 3.70 -20.15 10.88
C ASP A 213 2.47 -20.07 10.00
N GLN A 214 2.64 -20.43 8.73
CA GLN A 214 1.60 -20.41 7.72
C GLN A 214 1.34 -21.84 7.23
N GLU A 215 0.10 -22.30 7.40
CA GLU A 215 -0.39 -23.52 6.76
C GLU A 215 -1.43 -23.14 5.71
N TYR A 216 -1.15 -23.51 4.46
CA TYR A 216 -2.04 -23.37 3.32
C TYR A 216 -3.12 -24.46 3.34
N ALA A 217 -4.23 -24.19 2.66
CA ALA A 217 -5.31 -25.17 2.51
C ALA A 217 -4.87 -26.42 1.73
N GLU A 218 -3.85 -26.29 0.86
CA GLU A 218 -3.39 -27.39 0.04
C GLU A 218 -2.11 -28.05 0.54
N ASP A 219 -2.19 -29.36 0.73
CA ASP A 219 -1.13 -30.17 1.36
C ASP A 219 0.13 -30.23 0.50
N GLN A 220 0.01 -30.23 -0.84
CA GLN A 220 1.16 -30.16 -1.74
C GLN A 220 1.90 -28.82 -1.65
N LEU A 221 1.15 -27.72 -1.53
CA LEU A 221 1.73 -26.39 -1.39
C LEU A 221 2.42 -26.23 -0.03
N ASN A 222 1.84 -26.79 1.04
CA ASN A 222 2.48 -26.87 2.36
C ASN A 222 3.82 -27.59 2.30
N GLN A 223 3.87 -28.75 1.62
CA GLN A 223 5.10 -29.49 1.44
C GLN A 223 6.14 -28.68 0.65
N LEU A 224 5.72 -28.02 -0.44
CA LEU A 224 6.61 -27.20 -1.26
C LEU A 224 7.20 -26.02 -0.48
N MET A 225 6.35 -25.25 0.22
CA MET A 225 6.77 -24.10 1.00
C MET A 225 7.66 -24.50 2.18
N LYS A 226 7.35 -25.62 2.84
CA LYS A 226 8.18 -26.19 3.89
C LYS A 226 9.55 -26.59 3.36
N ARG A 227 9.62 -27.29 2.22
CA ARG A 227 10.91 -27.66 1.60
C ARG A 227 11.71 -26.44 1.17
N TYR A 228 11.06 -25.39 0.68
CA TYR A 228 11.73 -24.14 0.32
C TYR A 228 12.36 -23.47 1.55
N LYS A 229 11.58 -23.33 2.62
CA LYS A 229 12.04 -22.76 3.91
C LYS A 229 13.16 -23.60 4.53
N ASP A 230 13.00 -24.92 4.57
CA ASP A 230 14.03 -25.85 5.07
C ASP A 230 15.33 -25.73 4.25
N ASN A 231 15.23 -25.59 2.93
CA ASN A 231 16.39 -25.43 2.05
C ASN A 231 17.07 -24.06 2.21
N GLU A 232 16.28 -22.99 2.38
CA GLU A 232 16.80 -21.65 2.67
C GLU A 232 17.52 -21.61 4.02
N GLU A 233 16.92 -22.17 5.07
CA GLU A 233 17.56 -22.30 6.38
C GLU A 233 18.82 -23.17 6.32
N ALA A 234 18.80 -24.27 5.57
CA ALA A 234 19.96 -25.13 5.39
C ALA A 234 21.10 -24.39 4.67
N ARG A 235 20.77 -23.62 3.61
CA ARG A 235 21.74 -22.80 2.88
C ARG A 235 22.37 -21.76 3.80
N ASP A 236 21.56 -21.06 4.58
CA ASP A 236 22.05 -20.00 5.46
C ASP A 236 22.87 -20.56 6.64
N LYS A 237 22.48 -21.72 7.19
CA LYS A 237 23.30 -22.47 8.17
C LYS A 237 24.65 -22.86 7.56
N PHE A 238 24.65 -23.42 6.35
CA PHE A 238 25.87 -23.82 5.65
C PHE A 238 26.81 -22.63 5.38
N VAL A 239 26.27 -21.50 4.90
CA VAL A 239 27.07 -20.27 4.69
C VAL A 239 27.62 -19.75 6.01
N THR A 240 26.83 -19.81 7.08
CA THR A 240 27.26 -19.36 8.41
C THR A 240 28.34 -20.26 9.00
N GLU A 241 28.22 -21.58 8.83
CA GLU A 241 29.24 -22.55 9.22
C GLU A 241 30.52 -22.37 8.41
N GLN A 242 30.43 -22.20 7.09
CA GLN A 242 31.58 -21.93 6.23
C GLN A 242 32.29 -20.63 6.62
N ARG A 243 31.56 -19.56 6.94
CA ARG A 243 32.13 -18.30 7.46
C ARG A 243 32.78 -18.50 8.83
N LYS A 244 32.19 -19.31 9.71
CA LYS A 244 32.77 -19.63 11.02
C LYS A 244 34.03 -20.47 10.89
N ASP A 245 34.06 -21.42 9.96
CA ASP A 245 35.20 -22.30 9.73
C ASP A 245 36.34 -21.58 8.99
N SER A 246 36.05 -20.62 8.11
CA SER A 246 37.07 -19.76 7.52
C SER A 246 37.71 -18.82 8.55
N VAL A 247 36.92 -18.28 9.49
CA VAL A 247 37.43 -17.47 10.61
C VAL A 247 38.22 -18.32 11.61
N LYS A 248 37.73 -19.52 11.94
CA LYS A 248 38.46 -20.47 12.81
C LYS A 248 39.73 -20.98 12.13
N GLY A 249 39.70 -21.24 10.83
CA GLY A 249 40.84 -21.64 10.01
C GLY A 249 41.90 -20.54 9.92
N ALA A 250 41.49 -19.29 9.76
CA ALA A 250 42.39 -18.13 9.83
C ALA A 250 43.03 -17.98 11.22
N SER A 251 42.28 -18.20 12.30
CA SER A 251 42.81 -18.15 13.67
C SER A 251 43.72 -19.34 14.05
N LYS A 252 43.55 -20.52 13.41
CA LYS A 252 44.41 -21.70 13.62
C LYS A 252 45.68 -21.70 12.75
N LYS A 253 45.78 -20.84 11.74
CA LYS A 253 46.97 -20.67 10.88
C LYS A 253 47.83 -19.46 11.30
N ALA A 254 47.76 -19.06 12.57
CA ALA A 254 48.77 -18.24 13.23
C ALA A 254 49.69 -19.15 14.06
N VAL A 255 50.46 -20.02 13.39
CA VAL A 255 51.56 -20.74 14.05
C VAL A 255 52.76 -19.82 14.06
N LEU A 256 53.25 -19.56 15.28
CA LEU A 256 54.42 -18.77 15.60
C LEU A 256 55.65 -19.27 14.84
N SER A 257 56.43 -18.35 14.25
CA SER A 257 57.80 -18.63 13.85
C SER A 257 58.72 -18.33 15.04
N ALA A 258 59.54 -19.31 15.41
CA ALA A 258 60.62 -19.15 16.37
C ALA A 258 61.78 -18.43 15.67
N ASP A 259 61.70 -17.10 15.56
CA ASP A 259 62.81 -16.16 15.45
C ASP A 259 62.21 -14.76 15.25
N GLY A 260 62.31 -13.92 16.28
CA GLY A 260 61.64 -12.62 16.33
C GLY A 260 62.23 -11.61 15.34
N ASN A 261 61.64 -11.51 14.14
CA ASN A 261 61.52 -10.25 13.40
C ASN A 261 60.44 -10.37 12.29
N PRO A 262 59.68 -9.31 11.95
CA PRO A 262 58.61 -9.39 10.97
C PRO A 262 59.15 -9.39 9.55
N VAL A 263 58.79 -10.40 8.75
CA VAL A 263 59.03 -10.40 7.30
C VAL A 263 57.85 -9.72 6.61
N SER A 264 58.08 -8.50 6.17
CA SER A 264 57.32 -7.88 5.09
C SER A 264 57.93 -8.39 3.78
N GLY A 265 57.18 -9.21 3.03
CA GLY A 265 57.64 -9.77 1.77
C GLY A 265 56.46 -10.24 0.94
N GLU A 266 56.00 -9.32 0.09
CA GLU A 266 55.41 -9.51 -1.25
C GLU A 266 54.47 -10.70 -1.52
N SER A 267 53.27 -10.30 -1.92
CA SER A 267 52.22 -11.12 -2.53
C SER A 267 52.74 -11.92 -3.73
N SER A 268 52.88 -13.23 -3.56
CA SER A 268 52.84 -14.18 -4.67
C SER A 268 51.39 -14.34 -5.13
N GLU A 269 51.08 -13.71 -6.26
CA GLU A 269 49.96 -14.05 -7.12
C GLU A 269 50.14 -15.48 -7.62
N ASP A 270 49.53 -16.46 -6.96
CA ASP A 270 49.12 -17.72 -7.58
C ASP A 270 48.18 -18.46 -6.62
N GLY A 271 46.91 -18.62 -7.04
CA GLY A 271 46.01 -19.57 -6.39
C GLY A 271 44.67 -19.06 -5.83
N TRP A 272 44.10 -17.98 -6.37
CA TRP A 272 42.68 -17.64 -6.09
C TRP A 272 41.89 -17.04 -7.28
N GLY A 273 42.55 -16.76 -8.42
CA GLY A 273 41.90 -16.15 -9.59
C GLY A 273 41.33 -17.12 -10.64
N SER A 274 41.64 -18.42 -10.57
CA SER A 274 41.26 -19.37 -11.65
C SER A 274 39.91 -20.06 -11.47
N MET A 275 39.16 -19.81 -10.38
CA MET A 275 37.85 -20.42 -10.13
C MET A 275 36.64 -19.52 -10.44
N PHE A 276 36.84 -18.23 -10.72
CA PHE A 276 35.76 -17.27 -11.02
C PHE A 276 35.96 -16.52 -12.36
N GLY A 277 36.70 -17.12 -13.31
CA GLY A 277 36.78 -16.63 -14.69
C GLY A 277 35.59 -17.11 -15.54
N PRO A 278 35.25 -16.41 -16.65
CA PRO A 278 34.05 -16.65 -17.46
C PRO A 278 34.22 -17.84 -18.41
N LYS A 279 34.48 -19.03 -17.86
CA LYS A 279 34.49 -20.29 -18.62
C LYS A 279 33.63 -21.32 -17.91
N GLY A 280 32.59 -21.73 -18.64
CA GLY A 280 31.60 -22.78 -18.39
C GLY A 280 31.80 -23.68 -17.17
N ASP A 281 30.77 -23.69 -16.32
CA ASP A 281 30.58 -24.66 -15.27
C ASP A 281 30.56 -26.10 -15.84
N LEU A 282 31.64 -26.84 -15.61
CA LEU A 282 31.84 -28.23 -16.09
C LEU A 282 30.76 -29.20 -15.60
N ALA A 283 29.95 -28.83 -14.60
CA ALA A 283 28.80 -29.61 -14.15
C ALA A 283 27.58 -29.46 -15.09
N MET A 284 27.42 -28.30 -15.73
CA MET A 284 26.35 -28.03 -16.69
C MET A 284 26.62 -28.73 -18.04
N ASP A 285 27.88 -28.75 -18.49
CA ASP A 285 28.28 -29.46 -19.71
C ASP A 285 28.10 -30.98 -19.57
N ARG A 286 28.45 -31.56 -18.41
CA ARG A 286 28.19 -33.00 -18.13
C ARG A 286 26.70 -33.33 -18.08
N LYS A 287 25.86 -32.38 -17.66
CA LYS A 287 24.40 -32.55 -17.60
C LYS A 287 23.75 -32.42 -18.99
N GLN A 288 24.30 -31.56 -19.86
CA GLN A 288 23.89 -31.47 -21.26
C GLN A 288 24.34 -32.69 -22.08
N GLU A 289 25.53 -33.25 -21.83
CA GLU A 289 25.98 -34.50 -22.45
C GLU A 289 25.17 -35.73 -21.99
N ALA A 290 24.75 -35.77 -20.72
CA ALA A 290 23.88 -36.84 -20.20
C ALA A 290 22.44 -36.78 -20.77
N ALA A 291 21.98 -35.60 -21.21
CA ALA A 291 20.66 -35.41 -21.80
C ALA A 291 20.58 -35.80 -23.29
N GLN A 292 21.71 -36.03 -23.97
CA GLN A 292 21.76 -36.30 -25.42
C GLN A 292 21.87 -37.79 -25.83
N LYS A 293 21.78 -38.75 -24.90
CA LYS A 293 21.72 -40.17 -25.26
C LYS A 293 20.28 -40.61 -25.57
N PRO A 294 20.00 -41.26 -26.71
CA PRO A 294 18.64 -41.60 -27.13
C PRO A 294 18.10 -42.75 -26.28
N PHE A 295 16.93 -42.53 -25.66
CA PHE A 295 16.18 -43.59 -24.99
C PHE A 295 15.37 -44.39 -26.02
N VAL A 296 15.46 -45.71 -25.88
CA VAL A 296 14.89 -46.75 -26.73
C VAL A 296 13.37 -46.58 -26.88
N THR A 297 12.90 -46.56 -28.12
CA THR A 297 11.47 -46.58 -28.48
C THR A 297 10.91 -47.99 -28.28
N ILE A 298 9.87 -48.13 -27.46
CA ILE A 298 9.00 -49.32 -27.42
C ILE A 298 7.70 -48.97 -28.15
N GLU A 299 7.32 -49.81 -29.11
CA GLU A 299 6.11 -49.69 -29.93
C GLU A 299 4.81 -50.02 -29.15
N ALA A 300 3.82 -49.18 -29.42
CA ALA A 300 2.35 -49.32 -29.51
C ALA A 300 1.54 -50.39 -28.71
N VAL A 301 0.45 -49.90 -28.08
CA VAL A 301 -0.91 -50.49 -28.22
C VAL A 301 -1.93 -49.34 -28.38
N LYS A 302 -2.67 -49.36 -29.50
CA LYS A 302 -3.81 -48.48 -29.83
C LYS A 302 -5.03 -48.84 -28.98
N SER A 303 -5.77 -47.84 -28.50
CA SER A 303 -7.14 -48.00 -27.99
C SER A 303 -8.10 -47.08 -28.77
N ASP A 304 -8.96 -47.78 -29.49
CA ASP A 304 -10.23 -47.46 -30.17
C ASP A 304 -10.87 -46.06 -30.01
N GLU A 305 -11.33 -45.58 -31.18
CA GLU A 305 -12.15 -44.41 -31.44
C GLU A 305 -13.58 -44.56 -30.89
N VAL A 306 -14.12 -43.44 -30.38
CA VAL A 306 -15.54 -43.27 -30.04
C VAL A 306 -16.33 -42.92 -31.31
N PRO A 307 -17.41 -43.63 -31.66
CA PRO A 307 -18.19 -43.33 -32.86
C PRO A 307 -19.15 -42.16 -32.63
N THR A 308 -19.06 -41.15 -33.50
CA THR A 308 -20.02 -40.06 -33.65
C THR A 308 -21.22 -40.51 -34.51
N VAL A 309 -22.43 -40.16 -34.07
CA VAL A 309 -23.69 -40.52 -34.72
C VAL A 309 -24.01 -39.53 -35.86
N PRO A 310 -24.34 -39.96 -37.09
CA PRO A 310 -24.70 -39.05 -38.17
C PRO A 310 -26.17 -38.57 -38.08
N VAL A 311 -26.34 -37.26 -38.26
CA VAL A 311 -27.62 -36.56 -38.43
C VAL A 311 -28.23 -36.95 -39.78
N ASN A 312 -29.45 -37.50 -39.76
CA ASN A 312 -30.19 -37.85 -40.96
C ASN A 312 -31.21 -36.75 -41.27
N THR A 313 -30.97 -36.00 -42.33
CA THR A 313 -31.94 -35.14 -43.01
C THR A 313 -32.73 -35.98 -44.00
N LEU A 314 -34.05 -36.03 -43.84
CA LEU A 314 -34.95 -36.49 -44.90
C LEU A 314 -35.99 -35.41 -45.18
N SER A 315 -35.90 -34.89 -46.39
CA SER A 315 -36.95 -34.16 -47.09
C SER A 315 -38.01 -35.13 -47.60
N SER A 316 -39.27 -34.85 -47.31
CA SER A 316 -40.44 -35.06 -48.19
C SER A 316 -41.55 -34.14 -47.70
#